data_AF-A0A3M1EM70-F1
#
_entry.id   AF-A0A3M1EM70-F1
#
_cell.length_a   1.000
_cell.length_b   1.000
_cell.length_c   1.000
_cell.angle_alpha   90.00
_cell.angle_beta   90.00
_cell.angle_gamma   90.00
#
_symmetry.space_group_name_H-M   'P 1'
#
loop_
_entity.id
_entity.type
_entity.pdbx_description
1 polymer ?
#
loop_
_entity_poly.entity_id
_entity_poly.type
_entity_poly.pdbx_seq_one_letter_code
_entity_poly.pdbx_strand_id
1 'polypeptide(L)'
;MQDPSLPTQFERTDLLWPVTVFVAMRVWLWLVAAAAMLVTGFEPGETLVRRFYLGQEPVAGGLAGLLLGPWQRWDALWYTKIARWGYSPADGSTNLFPLYPTLVGLAGRLLGGRYLLAATLVSNLACLVLFVVFYRLVRLETDSETARRSVLYLALFPTAFFFLAPYTESLTLAAITGSVLAARRRRWWPAGLLGLAGALAKLPGALITLPLLWEWWHTQTRRMRDVVALWLPPAGALGFMVYR
;
A
#
# COMPACT_ATOMS: atom_id res chain seq x y z
N MET A 1 5.44 -30.48 11.43
CA MET A 1 5.13 -29.95 12.77
C MET A 1 5.26 -28.45 12.71
N GLN A 2 4.23 -27.69 13.10
CA GLN A 2 4.39 -26.27 13.38
C GLN A 2 5.32 -26.14 14.60
N ASP A 3 6.24 -25.17 14.57
CA ASP A 3 7.05 -24.83 15.72
C ASP A 3 6.11 -24.41 16.87
N PRO A 4 6.08 -25.15 18.00
CA PRO A 4 5.18 -24.88 19.12
C PRO A 4 5.44 -23.54 19.82
N SER A 5 6.52 -22.82 19.48
CA SER A 5 6.84 -21.51 20.02
C SER A 5 6.05 -20.35 19.41
N LEU A 6 5.34 -20.55 18.29
CA LEU A 6 4.64 -19.46 17.61
C LEU A 6 3.23 -19.27 18.18
N PRO A 7 2.89 -18.09 18.74
CA PRO A 7 1.57 -17.86 19.30
C PRO A 7 0.50 -18.00 18.22
N THR A 8 -0.42 -18.94 18.44
CA THR A 8 -1.48 -19.30 17.48
C THR A 8 -2.70 -18.39 17.58
N GLN A 9 -2.85 -17.63 18.67
CA GLN A 9 -3.97 -16.72 18.90
C GLN A 9 -3.49 -15.34 19.31
N PHE A 10 -3.92 -14.32 18.59
CA PHE A 10 -3.73 -12.91 18.96
C PHE A 10 -4.96 -12.46 19.74
N GLU A 11 -4.78 -11.89 20.92
CA GLU A 11 -5.90 -11.31 21.66
C GLU A 11 -6.48 -10.11 20.90
N ARG A 12 -7.77 -9.83 21.10
CA ARG A 12 -8.43 -8.67 20.47
C ARG A 12 -7.74 -7.34 20.86
N THR A 13 -7.29 -7.26 22.12
CA THR A 13 -6.55 -6.13 22.70
C THR A 13 -5.26 -5.82 21.94
N ASP A 14 -4.57 -6.84 21.41
CA ASP A 14 -3.33 -6.67 20.66
C ASP A 14 -3.54 -6.05 19.28
N LEU A 15 -4.74 -6.19 18.70
CA LEU A 15 -5.06 -5.61 17.39
C LEU A 15 -5.60 -4.17 17.50
N LEU A 16 -6.00 -3.73 18.69
CA LEU A 16 -6.44 -2.35 18.91
C LEU A 16 -5.28 -1.37 18.75
N TRP A 17 -4.05 -1.75 19.14
CA TRP A 17 -2.91 -0.85 19.06
C TRP A 17 -2.57 -0.38 17.64
N PRO A 18 -2.38 -1.27 16.63
CA PRO A 18 -2.19 -0.84 15.24
C PRO A 18 -3.30 0.07 14.71
N VAL A 19 -4.55 -0.21 15.09
CA VAL A 19 -5.73 0.60 14.70
C VAL A 19 -5.64 1.98 15.33
N THR A 20 -5.34 2.08 16.63
CA THR A 20 -5.18 3.35 17.34
C THR A 20 -4.06 4.20 16.73
N VAL A 21 -2.90 3.59 16.43
CA VAL A 21 -1.78 4.30 15.78
C VAL A 21 -2.20 4.82 14.40
N PHE A 22 -2.89 4.01 13.59
CA PHE A 22 -3.41 4.45 12.29
C PHE A 22 -4.38 5.64 12.43
N VAL A 23 -5.35 5.55 13.34
CA VAL A 23 -6.34 6.62 13.56
C VAL A 23 -5.65 7.89 14.04
N ALA A 24 -4.74 7.80 15.01
CA ALA A 24 -3.99 8.94 15.52
C ALA A 24 -3.15 9.61 14.43
N MET A 25 -2.43 8.83 13.64
CA MET A 25 -1.65 9.32 12.49
C MET A 25 -2.53 10.02 11.47
N ARG A 26 -3.72 9.49 11.18
CA ARG A 26 -4.64 10.06 10.22
C ARG A 26 -5.24 11.39 10.69
N VAL A 27 -5.67 11.45 11.94
CA VAL A 27 -6.18 12.69 12.56
C VAL A 27 -5.08 13.76 12.57
N TRP A 28 -3.86 13.40 12.97
CA TRP A 28 -2.73 14.32 12.97
C TRP A 28 -2.47 14.92 11.58
N LEU A 29 -2.39 14.10 10.53
CA LEU A 29 -2.13 14.60 9.18
C LEU A 29 -3.27 15.45 8.63
N TRP A 30 -4.53 15.16 8.98
CA TRP A 30 -5.64 16.04 8.61
C TRP A 30 -5.54 17.41 9.27
N LEU A 31 -5.14 17.48 10.55
CA LEU A 31 -4.92 18.74 11.24
C LEU A 31 -3.79 19.53 10.58
N VAL A 32 -2.67 18.88 10.26
CA VAL A 32 -1.55 19.52 9.56
C VAL A 32 -1.95 20.00 8.17
N ALA A 33 -2.68 19.18 7.40
CA ALA A 33 -3.14 19.55 6.06
C ALA A 33 -4.13 20.72 6.10
N ALA A 34 -5.07 20.70 7.05
CA ALA A 34 -6.01 21.79 7.25
C ALA A 34 -5.32 23.09 7.65
N ALA A 35 -4.38 23.04 8.61
CA ALA A 35 -3.58 24.20 9.00
C ALA A 35 -2.77 24.76 7.81
N ALA A 36 -2.14 23.89 7.02
CA ALA A 36 -1.39 24.31 5.83
C ALA A 36 -2.28 25.00 4.80
N MET A 37 -3.50 24.49 4.56
CA MET A 37 -4.46 25.11 3.64
C MET A 37 -4.95 26.47 4.15
N LEU A 38 -5.22 26.60 5.45
CA LEU A 38 -5.63 27.86 6.07
C LEU A 38 -4.54 28.94 5.97
N VAL A 39 -3.27 28.57 6.06
CA VAL A 39 -2.14 29.49 5.92
C VAL A 39 -1.87 29.87 4.46
N THR A 40 -2.04 28.93 3.52
CA THR A 40 -1.61 29.11 2.13
C THR A 40 -2.71 29.65 1.20
N GLY A 41 -4.00 29.50 1.54
CA GLY A 41 -5.10 30.05 0.75
C GLY A 41 -5.14 29.58 -0.71
N PHE A 42 -4.77 28.33 -0.98
CA PHE A 42 -4.50 27.84 -2.33
C PHE A 42 -5.76 27.83 -3.23
N GLU A 43 -5.81 28.73 -4.21
CA GLU A 43 -6.76 28.71 -5.34
C GLU A 43 -6.02 28.43 -6.66
N PRO A 44 -6.18 27.24 -7.28
CA PRO A 44 -5.49 26.92 -8.52
C PRO A 44 -6.14 27.62 -9.73
N GLY A 45 -5.38 28.47 -10.44
CA GLY A 45 -5.80 29.07 -11.71
C GLY A 45 -5.87 28.07 -12.90
N GLU A 46 -6.62 28.40 -13.95
CA GLU A 46 -6.91 27.49 -15.09
C GLU A 46 -5.68 26.86 -15.76
N THR A 47 -4.59 27.60 -15.91
CA THR A 47 -3.36 27.11 -16.56
C THR A 47 -2.69 26.00 -15.73
N LEU A 48 -2.83 26.04 -14.39
CA LEU A 48 -2.31 25.02 -13.49
C LEU A 48 -3.11 23.71 -13.62
N VAL A 49 -4.43 23.80 -13.85
CA VAL A 49 -5.31 22.63 -14.02
C VAL A 49 -4.92 21.81 -15.25
N ARG A 50 -4.71 22.44 -16.41
CA ARG A 50 -4.39 21.71 -17.64
C ARG A 50 -3.02 21.03 -17.61
N ARG A 51 -1.98 21.66 -17.06
CA ARG A 51 -0.62 21.10 -17.07
C ARG A 51 -0.33 20.22 -15.87
N PHE A 52 -0.70 20.64 -14.66
CA PHE A 52 -0.28 19.95 -13.45
C PHE A 52 -1.29 18.94 -12.92
N TYR A 53 -2.57 19.02 -13.30
CA TYR A 53 -3.61 18.07 -12.85
C TYR A 53 -3.97 17.01 -13.91
N LEU A 54 -3.25 16.97 -15.04
CA LEU A 54 -3.49 16.01 -16.13
C LEU A 54 -4.94 16.05 -16.65
N GLY A 55 -5.51 17.26 -16.75
CA GLY A 55 -6.91 17.46 -17.19
C GLY A 55 -7.96 17.02 -16.17
N GLN A 56 -7.57 16.77 -14.91
CA GLN A 56 -8.51 16.51 -13.82
C GLN A 56 -8.89 17.81 -13.13
N GLU A 57 -10.17 17.95 -12.79
CA GLU A 57 -10.64 19.08 -11.99
C GLU A 57 -10.05 19.03 -10.57
N PRO A 58 -9.52 20.15 -10.04
CA PRO A 58 -9.03 20.24 -8.68
C PRO A 58 -10.18 20.09 -7.68
N VAL A 59 -9.97 19.26 -6.66
CA VAL A 59 -10.86 19.18 -5.50
C VAL A 59 -10.47 20.29 -4.54
N ALA A 60 -11.11 21.46 -4.68
CA ALA A 60 -10.80 22.66 -3.89
C ALA A 60 -11.94 23.08 -2.93
N GLY A 61 -13.19 22.70 -3.21
CA GLY A 61 -14.37 23.17 -2.46
C GLY A 61 -14.74 22.34 -1.23
N GLY A 62 -15.16 23.03 -0.17
CA GLY A 62 -15.78 22.45 1.03
C GLY A 62 -14.88 21.47 1.79
N LEU A 63 -15.50 20.53 2.53
CA LEU A 63 -14.78 19.51 3.31
C LEU A 63 -13.92 18.59 2.43
N ALA A 64 -14.36 18.31 1.20
CA ALA A 64 -13.58 17.50 0.26
C ALA A 64 -12.31 18.23 -0.17
N GLY A 65 -12.38 19.53 -0.42
CA GLY A 65 -11.23 20.38 -0.71
C GLY A 65 -10.20 20.35 0.43
N LEU A 66 -10.67 20.54 1.67
CA LEU A 66 -9.80 20.54 2.84
C LEU A 66 -9.11 19.19 3.09
N LEU A 67 -9.85 18.09 2.91
CA LEU A 67 -9.37 16.75 3.31
C LEU A 67 -8.69 15.97 2.19
N LEU A 68 -9.06 16.20 0.92
CA LEU A 68 -8.57 15.46 -0.25
C LEU A 68 -7.72 16.33 -1.19
N GLY A 69 -8.03 17.62 -1.32
CA GLY A 69 -7.29 18.57 -2.18
C GLY A 69 -5.77 18.56 -1.92
N PRO A 70 -5.29 18.56 -0.66
CA PRO A 70 -3.87 18.45 -0.35
C PRO A 70 -3.18 17.19 -0.89
N TRP A 71 -3.95 16.17 -1.28
CA TRP A 71 -3.41 14.89 -1.72
C TRP A 71 -3.52 14.70 -3.24
N GLN A 72 -4.18 15.61 -3.95
CA GLN A 72 -4.35 15.58 -5.40
C GLN A 72 -3.14 16.18 -6.12
N ARG A 73 -1.97 15.55 -5.98
CA ARG A 73 -0.72 16.03 -6.57
C ARG A 73 0.20 14.87 -6.92
N TRP A 74 1.18 15.14 -7.80
CA TRP A 74 2.22 14.21 -8.18
C TRP A 74 1.65 12.85 -8.64
N ASP A 75 2.14 11.73 -8.12
CA ASP A 75 1.75 10.39 -8.56
C ASP A 75 0.26 10.07 -8.35
N ALA A 76 -0.41 10.74 -7.39
CA ALA A 76 -1.83 10.54 -7.15
C ALA A 76 -2.64 10.86 -8.42
N LEU A 77 -2.23 11.91 -9.15
CA LEU A 77 -2.86 12.31 -10.40
C LEU A 77 -2.68 11.25 -11.49
N TRP A 78 -1.51 10.63 -11.57
CA TRP A 78 -1.27 9.56 -12.55
C TRP A 78 -2.07 8.31 -12.23
N TYR A 79 -2.14 7.91 -10.95
CA TYR A 79 -2.95 6.76 -10.53
C TYR A 79 -4.44 7.00 -10.77
N THR A 80 -4.98 8.18 -10.46
CA THR A 80 -6.38 8.51 -10.74
C THR A 80 -6.66 8.67 -12.24
N LYS A 81 -5.69 9.19 -13.01
CA LYS A 81 -5.75 9.23 -14.49
C LYS A 81 -5.89 7.82 -15.06
N ILE A 82 -5.04 6.89 -14.65
CA ILE A 82 -5.08 5.50 -15.15
C ILE A 82 -6.37 4.82 -14.69
N ALA A 83 -6.77 5.02 -13.43
CA ALA A 83 -8.01 4.47 -12.90
C ALA A 83 -9.26 4.94 -13.67
N ARG A 84 -9.25 6.20 -14.14
CA ARG A 84 -10.38 6.82 -14.84
C ARG A 84 -10.40 6.55 -16.34
N TRP A 85 -9.25 6.67 -17.00
CA TRP A 85 -9.15 6.67 -18.48
C TRP A 85 -8.22 5.59 -19.03
N GLY A 86 -7.55 4.83 -18.17
CA GLY A 86 -6.63 3.76 -18.57
C GLY A 86 -5.23 4.26 -18.94
N TYR A 87 -4.45 3.30 -19.43
CA TYR A 87 -3.09 3.50 -19.90
C TYR A 87 -3.09 4.16 -21.28
N SER A 88 -2.08 5.00 -21.54
CA SER A 88 -1.78 5.59 -22.84
C SER A 88 -0.28 5.50 -23.11
N PRO A 89 0.15 4.96 -24.27
CA PRO A 89 1.56 4.94 -24.64
C PRO A 89 2.16 6.34 -24.83
N ALA A 90 1.33 7.35 -25.11
CA ALA A 90 1.77 8.69 -25.48
C ALA A 90 2.08 9.62 -24.30
N ASP A 91 1.67 9.26 -23.07
CA ASP A 91 1.76 10.15 -21.90
C ASP A 91 2.66 9.62 -20.76
N GLY A 92 3.27 8.46 -20.93
CA GLY A 92 4.16 7.86 -19.93
C GLY A 92 3.47 7.08 -18.81
N SER A 93 2.13 6.94 -18.85
CA SER A 93 1.38 6.16 -17.85
C SER A 93 1.77 4.68 -17.80
N THR A 94 2.35 4.11 -18.86
CA THR A 94 2.85 2.72 -18.92
C THR A 94 4.02 2.42 -17.97
N ASN A 95 4.61 3.45 -17.35
CA ASN A 95 5.63 3.27 -16.31
C ASN A 95 5.06 2.87 -14.94
N LEU A 96 3.75 3.01 -14.72
CA LEU A 96 3.10 2.69 -13.46
C LEU A 96 2.50 1.28 -13.46
N PHE A 97 2.80 0.54 -12.40
CA PHE A 97 2.36 -0.84 -12.23
C PHE A 97 0.84 -0.95 -11.98
N PRO A 98 0.20 -2.06 -12.40
CA PRO A 98 -1.24 -2.07 -12.65
C PRO A 98 -2.15 -2.27 -11.43
N LEU A 99 -1.66 -2.90 -10.36
CA LEU A 99 -2.55 -3.34 -9.27
C LEU A 99 -3.24 -2.15 -8.60
N TYR A 100 -2.48 -1.14 -8.21
CA TYR A 100 -3.01 0.01 -7.49
C TYR A 100 -4.04 0.80 -8.33
N PRO A 101 -3.73 1.30 -9.56
CA PRO A 101 -4.73 2.01 -10.35
C PRO A 101 -5.94 1.13 -10.72
N THR A 102 -5.79 -0.19 -10.82
CA THR A 102 -6.91 -1.11 -11.05
C THR A 102 -7.85 -1.17 -9.84
N LEU A 103 -7.30 -1.28 -8.61
CA LEU A 103 -8.08 -1.23 -7.38
C LEU A 103 -8.78 0.12 -7.20
N VAL A 104 -8.07 1.22 -7.50
CA VAL A 104 -8.64 2.58 -7.50
C VAL A 104 -9.74 2.72 -8.55
N GLY A 105 -9.57 2.14 -9.74
CA GLY A 105 -10.57 2.17 -10.80
C GLY A 105 -11.85 1.45 -10.40
N LEU A 106 -11.74 0.26 -9.80
CA LEU A 106 -12.88 -0.49 -9.28
C LEU A 106 -13.59 0.28 -8.17
N ALA A 107 -12.86 0.74 -7.15
CA ALA A 107 -13.43 1.50 -6.05
C ALA A 107 -14.02 2.85 -6.52
N GLY A 108 -13.39 3.51 -7.48
CA GLY A 108 -13.84 4.77 -8.07
C GLY A 108 -15.18 4.63 -8.77
N ARG A 109 -15.39 3.54 -9.53
CA ARG A 109 -16.68 3.23 -10.16
C ARG A 109 -17.77 2.97 -9.13
N LEU A 110 -17.46 2.22 -8.07
CA LEU A 110 -18.40 1.97 -6.96
C LEU A 110 -18.77 3.26 -6.20
N LEU A 111 -17.85 4.23 -6.15
CA LEU A 111 -18.06 5.53 -5.50
C LEU A 111 -18.59 6.62 -6.47
N GLY A 112 -19.18 6.23 -7.60
CA GLY A 112 -19.81 7.16 -8.55
C GLY A 112 -18.81 8.06 -9.29
N GLY A 113 -17.61 7.56 -9.59
CA GLY A 113 -16.57 8.29 -10.32
C GLY A 113 -15.65 9.16 -9.45
N ARG A 114 -15.71 9.01 -8.11
CA ARG A 114 -14.86 9.77 -7.16
C ARG A 114 -13.48 9.12 -6.98
N TYR A 115 -12.65 9.15 -8.03
CA TYR A 115 -11.37 8.42 -8.06
C TYR A 115 -10.34 8.88 -7.01
N LEU A 116 -10.28 10.17 -6.67
CA LEU A 116 -9.36 10.65 -5.62
C LEU A 116 -9.75 10.11 -4.22
N LEU A 117 -11.05 10.08 -3.93
CA LEU A 117 -11.56 9.47 -2.70
C LEU A 117 -11.27 7.97 -2.69
N ALA A 118 -11.49 7.28 -3.82
CA ALA A 118 -11.17 5.86 -3.98
C ALA A 118 -9.68 5.59 -3.72
N ALA A 119 -8.78 6.37 -4.33
CA ALA A 119 -7.34 6.27 -4.12
C ALA A 119 -6.97 6.46 -2.65
N THR A 120 -7.52 7.49 -2.01
CA THR A 120 -7.32 7.75 -0.58
C THR A 120 -7.75 6.54 0.26
N LEU A 121 -8.96 6.02 0.03
CA LEU A 121 -9.49 4.88 0.79
C LEU A 121 -8.66 3.61 0.58
N VAL A 122 -8.24 3.32 -0.66
CA VAL A 122 -7.40 2.16 -0.98
C VAL A 122 -6.06 2.25 -0.23
N SER A 123 -5.36 3.38 -0.30
CA SER A 123 -4.08 3.55 0.42
C SER A 123 -4.25 3.50 1.93
N ASN A 124 -5.32 4.09 2.47
CA ASN A 124 -5.58 4.13 3.91
C ASN A 124 -5.94 2.73 4.44
N LEU A 125 -6.77 1.98 3.72
CA LEU A 125 -7.07 0.58 4.06
C LEU A 125 -5.80 -0.28 3.97
N ALA A 126 -4.99 -0.09 2.93
CA ALA A 126 -3.71 -0.78 2.81
C ALA A 126 -2.75 -0.42 3.96
N CYS A 127 -2.72 0.83 4.41
CA CYS A 127 -1.91 1.28 5.55
C CYS A 127 -2.36 0.59 6.84
N LEU A 128 -3.67 0.49 7.07
CA LEU A 128 -4.20 -0.23 8.22
C LEU A 128 -3.83 -1.71 8.18
N VAL A 129 -3.97 -2.35 7.02
CA VAL A 129 -3.55 -3.74 6.81
C VAL A 129 -2.05 -3.89 7.05
N LEU A 130 -1.22 -2.97 6.54
CA LEU A 130 0.22 -2.94 6.78
C LEU A 130 0.51 -2.92 8.28
N PHE A 131 -0.08 -2.00 9.05
CA PHE A 131 0.20 -1.91 10.50
C PHE A 131 -0.20 -3.18 11.25
N VAL A 132 -1.35 -3.77 10.92
CA VAL A 132 -1.81 -5.02 11.53
C VAL A 132 -0.90 -6.19 11.17
N VAL A 133 -0.53 -6.34 9.90
CA VAL A 133 0.29 -7.45 9.43
C VAL A 133 1.73 -7.31 9.91
N PHE A 134 2.27 -6.08 9.93
CA PHE A 134 3.59 -5.77 10.46
C PHE A 134 3.66 -6.05 11.96
N TYR A 135 2.67 -5.61 12.74
CA TYR A 135 2.56 -5.97 14.15
C TYR A 135 2.60 -7.48 14.36
N ARG A 136 1.81 -8.24 13.59
CA ARG A 136 1.75 -9.71 13.67
C ARG A 136 3.08 -10.36 13.28
N LEU A 137 3.80 -9.80 12.32
CA LEU A 137 5.12 -10.31 11.92
C LEU A 137 6.14 -10.07 13.03
N VAL A 138 6.23 -8.85 13.57
CA VAL A 138 7.18 -8.55 14.65
C VAL A 138 6.83 -9.34 15.91
N ARG A 139 5.55 -9.50 16.23
CA ARG A 139 5.09 -10.33 17.35
C ARG A 139 5.46 -11.79 17.24
N LEU A 140 5.60 -12.29 16.01
CA LEU A 140 5.99 -13.66 15.76
C LEU A 140 7.45 -13.92 16.13
N GLU A 141 8.29 -12.89 16.05
CA GLU A 141 9.74 -12.99 16.25
C GLU A 141 10.22 -12.38 17.58
N THR A 142 9.39 -11.56 18.24
CA THR A 142 9.74 -10.78 19.44
C THR A 142 8.57 -10.70 20.44
N ASP A 143 8.69 -9.91 21.51
CA ASP A 143 7.66 -9.67 22.51
C ASP A 143 6.59 -8.61 22.09
N SER A 144 5.59 -8.37 22.94
CA SER A 144 4.44 -7.49 22.62
C SER A 144 4.82 -6.03 22.58
N GLU A 145 5.66 -5.64 23.52
CA GLU A 145 6.09 -4.26 23.68
C GLU A 145 6.96 -3.85 22.49
N THR A 146 7.89 -4.72 22.07
CA THR A 146 8.71 -4.50 20.88
C THR A 146 7.85 -4.33 19.63
N ALA A 147 6.85 -5.19 19.40
CA ALA A 147 5.98 -5.07 18.25
C ALA A 147 5.12 -3.79 18.25
N ARG A 148 4.62 -3.37 19.43
CA ARG A 148 3.87 -2.10 19.57
C ARG A 148 4.75 -0.91 19.21
N ARG A 149 6.00 -0.89 19.70
CA ARG A 149 6.99 0.15 19.39
C ARG A 149 7.38 0.15 17.92
N SER A 150 7.57 -1.01 17.29
CA SER A 150 7.89 -1.08 15.86
C SER A 150 6.79 -0.44 14.99
N VAL A 151 5.51 -0.69 15.28
CA VAL A 151 4.40 -0.03 14.56
C VAL A 151 4.43 1.48 14.78
N LEU A 152 4.68 1.92 16.02
CA LEU A 152 4.79 3.34 16.34
C LEU A 152 5.94 4.01 15.59
N TYR A 153 7.12 3.39 15.55
CA TYR A 153 8.28 3.92 14.82
C TYR A 153 8.04 3.95 13.32
N LEU A 154 7.34 2.96 12.76
CA LEU A 154 6.92 2.97 11.37
C LEU A 154 5.99 4.15 11.05
N ALA A 155 5.06 4.48 11.97
CA ALA A 155 4.11 5.58 11.81
C ALA A 155 4.73 6.97 12.05
N LEU A 156 5.79 7.06 12.87
CA LEU A 156 6.51 8.30 13.17
C LEU A 156 7.69 8.57 12.23
N PHE A 157 8.02 7.62 11.35
CA PHE A 157 9.09 7.80 10.37
C PHE A 157 8.82 9.07 9.52
N PRO A 158 9.82 9.91 9.20
CA PRO A 158 9.59 11.22 8.57
C PRO A 158 8.78 11.17 7.26
N THR A 159 8.86 10.07 6.52
CA THR A 159 8.13 9.88 5.26
C THR A 159 6.88 9.01 5.39
N ALA A 160 6.48 8.64 6.61
CA ALA A 160 5.31 7.79 6.86
C ALA A 160 4.00 8.39 6.32
N PHE A 161 3.93 9.71 6.14
CA PHE A 161 2.76 10.35 5.53
C PHE A 161 2.45 9.82 4.12
N PHE A 162 3.43 9.26 3.38
CA PHE A 162 3.18 8.58 2.11
C PHE A 162 2.32 7.32 2.25
N PHE A 163 2.26 6.72 3.44
CA PHE A 163 1.36 5.59 3.70
C PHE A 163 -0.12 6.00 3.65
N LEU A 164 -0.42 7.26 3.94
CA LEU A 164 -1.78 7.81 3.93
C LEU A 164 -2.09 8.60 2.65
N ALA A 165 -1.06 8.96 1.89
CA ALA A 165 -1.20 9.57 0.57
C ALA A 165 -1.79 8.55 -0.43
N PRO A 166 -2.43 9.00 -1.53
CA PRO A 166 -3.08 8.14 -2.52
C PRO A 166 -2.07 7.42 -3.44
N TYR A 167 -1.08 6.75 -2.85
CA TYR A 167 0.04 6.09 -3.51
C TYR A 167 0.10 4.59 -3.23
N THR A 168 1.10 3.93 -3.85
CA THR A 168 1.33 2.48 -3.82
C THR A 168 2.04 1.99 -2.56
N GLU A 169 2.75 2.84 -1.81
CA GLU A 169 3.68 2.43 -0.73
C GLU A 169 3.03 1.51 0.29
N SER A 170 1.87 1.91 0.84
CA SER A 170 1.13 1.10 1.81
C SER A 170 0.70 -0.25 1.26
N LEU A 171 0.22 -0.29 0.01
CA LEU A 171 -0.22 -1.52 -0.64
C LEU A 171 0.94 -2.46 -0.88
N THR A 172 2.04 -1.94 -1.44
CA THR A 172 3.25 -2.71 -1.70
C THR A 172 3.84 -3.25 -0.41
N LEU A 173 3.97 -2.42 0.64
CA LEU A 173 4.52 -2.87 1.92
C LEU A 173 3.59 -3.87 2.62
N ALA A 174 2.27 -3.64 2.63
CA ALA A 174 1.31 -4.60 3.20
C ALA A 174 1.45 -5.98 2.54
N ALA A 175 1.60 -6.00 1.22
CA ALA A 175 1.76 -7.21 0.43
C ALA A 175 3.11 -7.91 0.71
N ILE A 176 4.22 -7.16 0.74
CA ILE A 176 5.56 -7.66 1.08
C ILE A 176 5.59 -8.23 2.51
N THR A 177 5.16 -7.46 3.50
CA THR A 177 5.15 -7.89 4.91
C THR A 177 4.21 -9.08 5.12
N GLY A 178 3.05 -9.09 4.46
CA GLY A 178 2.13 -10.23 4.48
C GLY A 178 2.71 -11.48 3.82
N SER A 179 3.49 -11.30 2.76
CA SER A 179 4.21 -12.37 2.08
C SER A 179 5.23 -13.03 3.03
N VAL A 180 6.04 -12.23 3.72
CA VAL A 180 6.99 -12.72 4.74
C VAL A 180 6.26 -13.43 5.88
N LEU A 181 5.18 -12.83 6.42
CA LEU A 181 4.39 -13.44 7.49
C LEU A 181 3.82 -14.81 7.08
N ALA A 182 3.33 -14.94 5.84
CA ALA A 182 2.85 -16.20 5.32
C ALA A 182 3.99 -17.23 5.17
N ALA A 183 5.16 -16.80 4.71
CA ALA A 183 6.34 -17.66 4.57
C ALA A 183 6.85 -18.18 5.93
N ARG A 184 6.90 -17.32 6.95
CA ARG A 184 7.21 -17.71 8.34
C ARG A 184 6.27 -18.78 8.87
N ARG A 185 5.00 -18.74 8.45
CA ARG A 185 3.98 -19.76 8.75
C ARG A 185 4.01 -20.97 7.81
N ARG A 186 5.02 -21.08 6.95
CA ARG A 186 5.20 -22.12 5.92
C ARG A 186 4.02 -22.21 4.93
N ARG A 187 3.31 -21.10 4.70
CA ARG A 187 2.21 -20.98 3.74
C ARG A 187 2.72 -20.35 2.44
N TRP A 188 3.39 -21.15 1.61
CA TRP A 188 4.08 -20.68 0.40
C TRP A 188 3.16 -20.08 -0.66
N TRP A 189 1.98 -20.66 -0.90
CA TRP A 189 1.03 -20.12 -1.88
C TRP A 189 0.52 -18.71 -1.51
N PRO A 190 -0.01 -18.47 -0.29
CA PRO A 190 -0.31 -17.12 0.15
C PRO A 190 0.90 -16.17 0.10
N ALA A 191 2.10 -16.66 0.46
CA ALA A 191 3.31 -15.85 0.37
C ALA A 191 3.61 -15.40 -1.07
N GLY A 192 3.54 -16.32 -2.03
CA GLY A 192 3.71 -16.03 -3.46
C GLY A 192 2.66 -15.10 -4.02
N LEU A 193 1.38 -15.31 -3.70
CA LEU A 193 0.27 -14.46 -4.17
C LEU A 193 0.36 -13.03 -3.61
N LEU A 194 0.74 -12.88 -2.34
CA LEU A 194 0.98 -11.56 -1.75
C LEU A 194 2.23 -10.90 -2.36
N GLY A 195 3.29 -11.67 -2.62
CA GLY A 195 4.47 -11.14 -3.31
C GLY A 195 4.16 -10.70 -4.74
N LEU A 196 3.33 -11.45 -5.47
CA LEU A 196 2.78 -11.06 -6.77
C LEU A 196 2.01 -9.76 -6.69
N ALA A 197 1.12 -9.61 -5.70
CA ALA A 197 0.41 -8.36 -5.49
C ALA A 197 1.38 -7.19 -5.22
N GLY A 198 2.42 -7.40 -4.41
CA GLY A 198 3.46 -6.41 -4.17
C GLY A 198 4.19 -6.00 -5.46
N ALA A 199 4.58 -6.99 -6.27
CA ALA A 199 5.26 -6.79 -7.55
C ALA A 199 4.39 -6.08 -8.60
N LEU A 200 3.08 -6.37 -8.63
CA LEU A 200 2.12 -5.69 -9.49
C LEU A 200 1.69 -4.31 -8.96
N ALA A 201 2.02 -3.96 -7.71
CA ALA A 201 1.86 -2.61 -7.19
C ALA A 201 3.10 -1.74 -7.44
N LYS A 202 4.30 -2.32 -7.33
CA LYS A 202 5.59 -1.63 -7.59
C LYS A 202 6.71 -2.64 -7.85
N LEU A 203 7.63 -2.31 -8.76
CA LEU A 203 8.77 -3.17 -9.12
C LEU A 203 9.56 -3.74 -7.93
N PRO A 204 9.88 -2.98 -6.85
CA PRO A 204 10.60 -3.52 -5.71
C PRO A 204 9.90 -4.70 -5.02
N GLY A 205 8.58 -4.83 -5.18
CA GLY A 205 7.83 -5.99 -4.67
C GLY A 205 8.27 -7.32 -5.28
N ALA A 206 8.85 -7.34 -6.48
CA ALA A 206 9.40 -8.56 -7.08
C ALA A 206 10.60 -9.11 -6.30
N LEU A 207 11.34 -8.25 -5.58
CA LEU A 207 12.53 -8.65 -4.84
C LEU A 207 12.21 -9.52 -3.61
N ILE A 208 10.93 -9.60 -3.19
CA ILE A 208 10.50 -10.47 -2.09
C ILE A 208 10.78 -11.94 -2.37
N THR A 209 10.92 -12.34 -3.64
CA THR A 209 11.30 -13.71 -3.99
C THR A 209 12.62 -14.12 -3.36
N LEU A 210 13.57 -13.21 -3.15
CA LEU A 210 14.87 -13.52 -2.52
C LEU A 210 14.72 -14.01 -1.07
N PRO A 211 14.10 -13.26 -0.13
CA PRO A 211 13.88 -13.75 1.22
C PRO A 211 12.92 -14.95 1.27
N LEU A 212 11.96 -15.07 0.34
CA LEU A 212 11.09 -16.25 0.28
C LEU A 212 11.86 -17.53 -0.10
N LEU A 213 12.76 -17.44 -1.09
CA LEU A 213 13.64 -18.55 -1.48
C LEU A 213 14.59 -18.92 -0.34
N TRP A 214 15.15 -17.93 0.35
CA TRP A 214 15.98 -18.14 1.53
C TRP A 214 15.22 -18.91 2.62
N GLU A 215 14.02 -18.46 2.98
CA GLU A 215 13.20 -19.10 4.00
C GLU A 215 12.76 -20.51 3.59
N TRP A 216 12.43 -20.71 2.30
CA TRP A 216 12.09 -22.01 1.75
C TRP A 216 13.27 -22.98 1.82
N TRP A 217 14.47 -22.53 1.48
CA TRP A 217 15.70 -23.32 1.59
C TRP A 217 15.93 -23.78 3.04
N HIS A 218 15.68 -22.95 4.03
CA HIS A 218 15.87 -23.32 5.43
C HIS A 218 14.71 -24.15 6.02
N THR A 219 13.74 -24.59 5.21
CA THR A 219 12.66 -25.49 5.66
C THR A 219 13.11 -26.94 5.67
N GLN A 220 12.76 -27.69 6.72
CA GLN A 220 13.02 -29.14 6.80
C GLN A 220 12.26 -29.95 5.73
N THR A 221 11.02 -29.57 5.43
CA THR A 221 10.18 -30.24 4.43
C THR A 221 9.98 -29.34 3.20
N ARG A 222 10.84 -29.50 2.19
CA ARG A 222 10.74 -28.75 0.93
C ARG A 222 9.84 -29.50 -0.04
N ARG A 223 8.78 -28.84 -0.55
CA ARG A 223 7.96 -29.39 -1.64
C ARG A 223 8.24 -28.62 -2.92
N MET A 224 8.51 -29.33 -4.01
CA MET A 224 8.85 -28.67 -5.30
C MET A 224 7.71 -27.80 -5.84
N ARG A 225 6.45 -28.15 -5.54
CA ARG A 225 5.28 -27.33 -5.90
C ARG A 225 5.32 -25.92 -5.32
N ASP A 226 6.04 -25.71 -4.21
CA ASP A 226 6.11 -24.41 -3.56
C ASP A 226 6.95 -23.43 -4.40
N VAL A 227 7.90 -23.94 -5.19
CA VAL A 227 8.75 -23.15 -6.10
C VAL A 227 7.91 -22.32 -7.07
N VAL A 228 6.77 -22.85 -7.54
CA VAL A 228 5.83 -22.10 -8.39
C VAL A 228 5.36 -20.83 -7.68
N ALA A 229 4.99 -20.92 -6.41
CA ALA A 229 4.55 -19.76 -5.64
C ALA A 229 5.69 -18.74 -5.43
N LEU A 230 6.92 -19.19 -5.24
CA LEU A 230 8.09 -18.32 -5.04
C LEU A 230 8.45 -17.52 -6.29
N TRP A 231 8.12 -18.02 -7.48
CA TRP A 231 8.35 -17.36 -8.75
C TRP A 231 7.21 -16.44 -9.20
N LEU A 232 6.04 -16.47 -8.54
CA LEU A 232 4.94 -15.56 -8.88
C LEU A 232 5.33 -14.07 -8.86
N PRO A 233 6.07 -13.54 -7.86
CA PRO A 233 6.44 -12.12 -7.82
C PRO A 233 7.23 -11.63 -9.05
N PRO A 234 8.39 -12.22 -9.42
CA PRO A 234 9.11 -11.80 -10.62
C PRO A 234 8.36 -12.12 -11.90
N ALA A 235 7.61 -13.22 -11.97
CA ALA A 235 6.78 -13.54 -13.14
C ALA A 235 5.71 -12.46 -13.39
N GLY A 236 5.07 -11.95 -12.34
CA GLY A 236 4.10 -10.85 -12.45
C GLY A 236 4.73 -9.54 -12.90
N ALA A 237 5.89 -9.18 -12.31
CA ALA A 237 6.63 -7.98 -12.72
C ALA A 237 7.06 -8.04 -14.18
N LEU A 238 7.66 -9.15 -14.60
CA LEU A 238 8.08 -9.37 -15.99
C LEU A 238 6.89 -9.44 -16.95
N GLY A 239 5.81 -10.11 -16.56
CA GLY A 239 4.59 -10.18 -17.36
C GLY A 239 4.02 -8.80 -17.66
N PHE A 240 3.99 -7.90 -16.67
CA PHE A 240 3.58 -6.52 -16.91
C PHE A 240 4.59 -5.74 -17.76
N MET A 241 5.89 -5.94 -17.55
CA MET A 241 6.93 -5.29 -18.35
C MET A 241 6.92 -5.69 -19.82
N VAL A 242 6.51 -6.91 -20.15
CA VAL A 242 6.36 -7.41 -21.52
C VAL A 242 5.05 -6.96 -22.15
N TYR A 243 3.99 -6.81 -21.35
CA TYR A 243 2.67 -6.38 -21.83
C TYR A 243 2.62 -4.91 -22.27
N ARG A 244 3.39 -4.05 -21.59
CA ARG A 244 3.28 -2.58 -21.69
C ARG A 244 3.95 -1.95 -22.92
#